data_AF-U6DTT7-F1
#
_entry.id   AF-U6DTT7-F1
#
_cell.length_a   1.000
_cell.length_b   1.000
_cell.length_c   1.000
_cell.angle_alpha   90.00
_cell.angle_beta   90.00
_cell.angle_gamma   90.00
#
_symmetry.space_group_name_H-M   'P 1'
#
loop_
_entity.id
_entity.type
_entity.pdbx_description
1 polymer ?
#
loop_
_entity_poly.entity_id
_entity_poly.type
_entity_poly.pdbx_seq_one_letter_code
_entity_poly.pdbx_strand_id
1 'polypeptide(L)' 'SSCLARGAAGGFLTAEKLAAESAKELVEIAVPENLVGAILGKGGKTLVEYQELTGARIQISKKGEFLPGTRNRRGTITGS' A
#
# COMPACT_ATOMS: atom_id res chain seq x y z
N SER A 1 -25.40 29.51 -20.82
CA SER A 1 -24.14 29.75 -20.10
C SER A 1 -24.10 28.93 -18.82
N SER A 2 -22.95 28.30 -18.58
CA SER A 2 -22.50 27.56 -17.39
C SER A 2 -23.32 26.37 -16.86
N CYS A 3 -22.94 25.16 -17.28
CA CYS A 3 -22.91 24.02 -16.37
C CYS A 3 -21.43 23.65 -16.19
N LEU A 4 -20.90 24.06 -15.04
CA LEU A 4 -19.49 23.93 -14.67
C LEU A 4 -19.11 22.46 -14.51
N ALA A 5 -17.96 22.12 -15.08
CA ALA A 5 -17.31 20.83 -14.99
C ALA A 5 -17.16 20.36 -13.52
N ARG A 6 -17.66 19.15 -13.22
CA ARG A 6 -17.25 18.39 -12.05
C ARG A 6 -16.42 17.21 -12.54
N GLY A 7 -15.11 17.41 -12.56
CA GLY A 7 -14.14 16.33 -12.72
C GLY A 7 -14.24 15.38 -11.54
N ALA A 8 -14.67 14.15 -11.81
CA ALA A 8 -14.62 13.04 -10.88
C ALA A 8 -13.78 11.94 -11.53
N ALA A 9 -12.46 12.03 -11.36
CA ALA A 9 -11.53 10.98 -11.74
C ALA A 9 -10.35 10.98 -10.77
N GLY A 10 -10.61 10.53 -9.56
CA GLY A 10 -9.61 10.32 -8.52
C GLY A 10 -10.11 9.21 -7.63
N GLY A 11 -10.06 7.97 -8.14
CA GLY A 11 -10.40 6.77 -7.38
C GLY A 11 -9.49 6.66 -6.16
N PHE A 12 -9.96 7.17 -5.03
CA PHE A 12 -9.44 6.77 -3.74
C PHE A 12 -10.09 5.43 -3.41
N LEU A 13 -9.28 4.40 -3.60
CA LEU A 13 -9.62 3.01 -3.43
C LEU A 13 -10.44 2.79 -2.16
N THR A 14 -11.59 2.18 -2.40
CA THR A 14 -12.51 1.70 -1.40
C THR A 14 -11.75 0.91 -0.34
N ALA A 15 -11.89 1.34 0.91
CA ALA A 15 -11.58 0.56 2.11
C ALA A 15 -12.53 -0.65 2.26
N GLU A 16 -12.98 -1.22 1.15
CA GLU A 16 -13.92 -2.35 1.09
C GLU A 16 -13.21 -3.71 1.16
N LYS A 17 -11.86 -3.72 1.23
CA LYS A 17 -11.11 -4.96 1.43
C LYS A 17 -10.56 -5.12 2.85
N LEU A 18 -11.37 -4.74 3.83
CA LEU A 18 -11.18 -5.06 5.25
C LEU A 18 -12.24 -6.06 5.78
N ALA A 19 -13.01 -6.69 4.89
CA ALA A 19 -14.15 -7.53 5.25
C ALA A 19 -13.92 -9.05 5.11
N ALA A 20 -12.67 -9.53 5.10
CA ALA A 20 -12.42 -10.97 5.10
C ALA A 20 -11.20 -11.35 5.94
N GLU A 21 -11.48 -12.14 6.98
CA GLU A 21 -10.59 -13.08 7.69
C GLU A 21 -9.96 -12.60 9.02
N SER A 22 -10.71 -12.87 10.10
CA SER A 22 -10.25 -13.39 11.39
C SER A 22 -8.91 -12.88 11.94
N ALA A 23 -8.98 -11.87 12.82
CA ALA A 23 -7.97 -11.54 13.85
C ALA A 23 -6.48 -11.56 13.42
N LYS A 24 -6.18 -11.31 12.14
CA LYS A 24 -4.82 -11.02 11.68
C LYS A 24 -4.63 -9.52 11.81
N GLU A 25 -3.62 -9.11 12.55
CA GLU A 25 -3.34 -7.69 12.77
C GLU A 25 -2.90 -7.09 11.43
N LEU A 26 -3.75 -6.22 10.87
CA LEU A 26 -3.51 -5.54 9.59
C LEU A 26 -2.98 -4.15 9.88
N VAL A 27 -1.72 -3.91 9.52
CA VAL A 27 -1.06 -2.62 9.71
C VAL A 27 -0.90 -1.93 8.36
N GLU A 28 -1.55 -0.79 8.21
CA GLU A 28 -1.42 0.08 7.04
C GLU A 28 -0.34 1.14 7.25
N ILE A 29 0.58 1.24 6.30
CA ILE A 29 1.72 2.17 6.34
C ILE A 29 1.88 2.91 5.02
N ALA A 30 2.12 4.23 5.11
CA ALA A 30 2.41 5.06 3.95
C ALA A 30 3.93 5.12 3.71
N VAL A 31 4.40 4.51 2.63
CA VAL A 31 5.83 4.41 2.32
C VAL A 31 6.18 5.34 1.16
N PRO A 32 7.11 6.30 1.34
CA PRO A 32 7.53 7.18 0.25
C PRO A 32 8.30 6.39 -0.81
N GLU A 33 8.10 6.73 -2.09
CA GLU A 33 8.70 6.00 -3.21
C GLU A 33 10.22 5.85 -3.14
N ASN A 34 10.90 6.84 -2.57
CA ASN A 34 12.35 6.88 -2.42
C ASN A 34 12.86 5.80 -1.44
N LEU A 35 12.05 5.44 -0.43
CA LEU A 35 12.41 4.44 0.57
C LEU A 35 11.93 3.03 0.19
N VAL A 36 10.92 2.92 -0.69
CA VAL A 36 10.39 1.63 -1.15
C VAL A 36 11.52 0.75 -1.72
N GLY A 37 12.41 1.33 -2.53
CA GLY A 37 13.56 0.59 -3.08
C GLY A 37 14.55 0.08 -2.01
N ALA A 38 14.73 0.85 -0.94
CA ALA A 38 15.58 0.46 0.19
C ALA A 38 14.94 -0.67 1.03
N ILE A 39 13.63 -0.61 1.24
CA ILE A 39 12.88 -1.62 2.02
C ILE A 39 12.80 -2.95 1.28
N LEU A 40 12.55 -2.93 -0.03
CA LEU A 40 12.55 -4.14 -0.86
C LEU A 40 13.96 -4.76 -0.99
N GLY A 41 14.97 -3.91 -1.05
CA GLY A 41 16.35 -4.31 -1.35
C GLY A 41 16.53 -4.76 -2.80
N LYS A 42 17.75 -5.21 -3.12
CA LYS A 42 18.11 -5.66 -4.47
C LYS A 42 17.26 -6.87 -4.87
N GLY A 43 16.35 -6.67 -5.83
CA GLY A 43 15.46 -7.72 -6.33
C GLY A 43 14.37 -8.18 -5.34
N GLY A 44 14.06 -7.40 -4.29
CA GLY A 44 13.05 -7.79 -3.31
C GLY A 44 13.55 -8.77 -2.23
N LYS A 45 14.85 -9.09 -2.20
CA LYS A 45 15.43 -10.08 -1.29
C LYS A 45 15.23 -9.73 0.19
N THR A 46 15.34 -8.44 0.53
CA THR A 46 15.18 -7.97 1.92
C THR A 46 13.72 -8.08 2.36
N LEU A 47 12.75 -7.81 1.48
CA LEU A 47 11.33 -8.01 1.77
C LEU A 47 11.00 -9.49 2.05
N VAL A 48 11.60 -10.42 1.31
CA VAL A 48 11.42 -11.85 1.55
C VAL A 48 12.00 -12.22 2.91
N GLU A 49 13.23 -11.79 3.20
CA GLU A 49 13.87 -12.03 4.49
C GLU A 49 13.06 -11.46 5.66
N TYR A 50 12.47 -10.26 5.53
CA TYR A 50 11.58 -9.73 6.56
C TYR A 50 10.33 -10.57 6.77
N GLN A 51 9.74 -11.12 5.70
CA GLN A 51 8.57 -12.00 5.83
C GLN A 51 8.96 -13.32 6.49
N GLU A 52 10.15 -13.86 6.21
CA GLU A 52 10.66 -15.09 6.85
C GLU A 52 11.01 -14.86 8.32
N LEU A 53 11.65 -13.73 8.65
CA LEU A 53 12.05 -13.38 10.02
C LEU A 53 10.85 -13.07 10.91
N THR A 54 9.86 -12.34 10.40
CA THR A 54 8.69 -11.92 11.18
C THR A 54 7.54 -12.91 11.11
N GLY A 55 7.52 -13.81 10.12
CA GLY A 55 6.35 -14.62 9.80
C GLY A 55 5.15 -13.81 9.30
N ALA A 56 5.29 -12.49 9.17
CA ALA A 56 4.23 -11.60 8.71
C ALA A 56 4.29 -11.47 7.19
N ARG A 57 3.13 -11.22 6.58
CA ARG A 57 3.02 -11.04 5.14
C ARG A 57 2.99 -9.55 4.80
N ILE A 58 3.98 -9.12 4.01
CA ILE A 58 4.17 -7.73 3.64
C ILE A 58 3.72 -7.54 2.19
N GLN A 59 2.79 -6.63 1.97
CA GLN A 59 2.27 -6.26 0.65
C GLN A 59 2.52 -4.77 0.44
N ILE A 60 3.05 -4.39 -0.72
CA ILE A 60 3.29 -2.99 -1.07
C ILE A 60 2.61 -2.75 -2.41
N SER A 61 1.79 -1.70 -2.49
CA SER A 61 1.12 -1.32 -3.72
C SER A 61 2.13 -0.97 -4.82
N LYS A 62 1.77 -1.29 -6.06
CA LYS A 62 2.63 -1.10 -7.24
C LYS A 62 2.87 0.40 -7.52
N LYS A 63 3.94 0.69 -8.28
CA LYS A 63 4.22 2.03 -8.80
C LYS A 63 2.99 2.49 -9.62
N GLY A 64 2.32 3.55 -9.17
CA GLY A 64 1.08 4.04 -9.78
C GLY A 64 -0.12 4.06 -8.84
N GLU A 65 -0.08 3.28 -7.76
CA GLU A 65 -1.12 3.29 -6.74
C GLU A 65 -0.64 4.12 -5.53
N PHE A 66 -0.94 5.41 -5.61
CA PHE A 66 -0.53 6.40 -4.62
C PHE A 66 -1.75 6.90 -3.86
N LEU A 67 -1.51 7.40 -2.65
CA LEU A 67 -2.53 8.17 -1.94
C LEU A 67 -2.84 9.45 -2.75
N PRO A 68 -4.12 9.82 -2.96
CA PRO A 68 -4.51 10.96 -3.77
C PRO A 68 -3.92 12.24 -3.14
N GLY A 69 -3.17 12.99 -3.95
CA GLY A 69 -2.47 14.20 -3.50
C GLY A 69 -1.06 13.96 -2.97
N THR A 70 -0.59 12.72 -2.86
CA THR A 70 0.76 12.40 -2.39
C THR A 70 1.48 11.42 -3.32
N ARG A 71 2.81 11.38 -3.27
CA ARG A 71 3.68 10.42 -3.97
C ARG A 71 4.10 9.22 -3.10
N ASN A 72 3.33 8.93 -2.06
CA ASN A 72 3.56 7.82 -1.14
C ASN A 72 2.72 6.61 -1.57
N ARG A 73 3.34 5.43 -1.51
CA ARG A 73 2.70 4.13 -1.76
C ARG A 73 2.07 3.61 -0.48
N ARG A 74 1.00 2.83 -0.61
CA ARG A 74 0.46 2.08 0.52
C ARG A 74 1.20 0.76 0.68
N GLY A 75 1.59 0.46 1.92
CA GLY A 75 2.03 -0.85 2.35
C GLY A 75 1.03 -1.41 3.36
N THR A 76 0.75 -2.70 3.27
CA THR A 76 -0.08 -3.45 4.20
C THR A 76 0.75 -4.60 4.75
N ILE A 77 0.87 -4.68 6.06
CA ILE A 77 1.53 -5.77 6.75
C ILE A 77 0.44 -6.57 7.44
N THR A 78 0.43 -7.87 7.25
CA THR A 78 -0.56 -8.77 7.86
C THR A 78 0.18 -9.82 8.67
N GLY A 79 0.08 -9.73 9.99
CA GLY A 79 0.68 -10.68 10.93
C GLY A 79 -0.39 -11.50 11.64
N SER A 80 -0.02 -12.70 12.10
CA SER A 80 -0.83 -13.54 12.99
C SER A 80 -0.18 -13.60 14.36
#